data_AF-A0A3B0JRA1-F1
#
_entry.id   AF-A0A3B0JRA1-F1
#
_cell.length_a   1.000
_cell.length_b   1.000
_cell.length_c   1.000
_cell.angle_alpha   90.00
_cell.angle_beta   90.00
_cell.angle_gamma   90.00
#
_symmetry.space_group_name_H-M   'P 1'
#
loop_
_entity.id
_entity.type
_entity.pdbx_description
1 polymer ?
#
loop_
_entity_poly.entity_id
_entity_poly.type
_entity_poly.pdbx_seq_one_letter_code
_entity_poly.pdbx_strand_id
1 'polypeptide(L)'
;MTNQGGVTFGFISDQHPIINDMVNSIKKMVAAHSVQKCFLVNNTFAARPDVPNIMVSLNCPVNERKIKVPCRGLACTHFLCFDAAAYLVKSLCENRWTCPLCHKWTPFHELCIDGYFLHVLQSGLLEQLDFEIKVHRNGAWSVPGREYQSISYISA
;
A
#
# COMPACT_ATOMS: atom_id res chain seq x y z
N MET A 1 -41.61 0.47 -27.55
CA MET A 1 -41.12 1.70 -26.87
C MET A 1 -41.15 1.39 -25.37
N THR A 2 -40.10 1.24 -24.60
CA THR A 2 -38.66 1.51 -24.73
C THR A 2 -37.90 0.46 -23.93
N ASN A 3 -36.82 -0.01 -24.52
CA ASN A 3 -35.77 -0.81 -23.92
C ASN A 3 -35.11 -0.03 -22.78
N GLN A 4 -34.99 -0.62 -21.59
CA GLN A 4 -33.90 -0.32 -20.66
C GLN A 4 -33.46 -1.62 -19.98
N GLY A 5 -32.56 -2.33 -20.66
CA GLY A 5 -31.67 -3.29 -20.03
C GLY A 5 -30.81 -2.56 -19.01
N GLY A 6 -31.26 -2.54 -17.76
CA GLY A 6 -30.44 -2.20 -16.62
C GLY A 6 -29.36 -3.27 -16.47
N VAL A 7 -28.14 -2.95 -16.86
CA VAL A 7 -26.96 -3.72 -16.46
C VAL A 7 -26.91 -3.62 -14.95
N THR A 8 -27.25 -4.70 -14.24
CA THR A 8 -26.88 -4.80 -12.84
C THR A 8 -25.36 -4.70 -12.80
N PHE A 9 -24.85 -3.61 -12.22
CA PHE A 9 -23.43 -3.51 -11.86
C PHE A 9 -23.17 -4.65 -10.87
N GLY A 10 -22.81 -5.83 -11.41
CA GLY A 10 -22.41 -6.97 -10.61
C GLY A 10 -21.30 -6.51 -9.68
N PHE A 11 -21.38 -6.91 -8.42
CA PHE A 11 -20.40 -6.58 -7.38
C PHE A 11 -18.99 -6.89 -7.90
N ILE A 12 -18.26 -5.88 -8.36
CA ILE A 12 -16.87 -6.04 -8.77
C ILE A 12 -16.09 -6.29 -7.49
N SER A 13 -15.66 -7.53 -7.27
CA SER A 13 -14.83 -7.90 -6.12
C SER A 13 -13.35 -7.70 -6.42
N ASP A 14 -12.53 -7.72 -5.37
CA ASP A 14 -11.07 -7.68 -5.47
C ASP A 14 -10.47 -8.90 -6.18
N GLN A 15 -11.27 -9.93 -6.46
CA GLN A 15 -10.90 -11.14 -7.19
C GLN A 15 -11.45 -11.17 -8.62
N HIS A 16 -12.15 -10.13 -9.05
CA HIS A 16 -12.74 -10.07 -10.38
C HIS A 16 -11.65 -10.08 -11.48
N PRO A 17 -11.81 -10.82 -12.59
CA PRO A 17 -10.79 -10.94 -13.63
C PRO A 17 -10.25 -9.59 -14.14
N ILE A 18 -11.15 -8.65 -14.42
CA ILE A 18 -10.78 -7.28 -14.85
C ILE A 18 -9.87 -6.59 -13.83
N ILE A 19 -10.14 -6.75 -12.53
CA ILE A 19 -9.31 -6.14 -11.48
C ILE A 19 -7.93 -6.77 -11.47
N ASN A 20 -7.85 -8.11 -11.57
CA ASN A 20 -6.56 -8.80 -11.64
C ASN A 20 -5.74 -8.35 -12.86
N ASP A 21 -6.36 -8.22 -14.03
CA ASP A 21 -5.69 -7.76 -15.25
C ASP A 21 -5.20 -6.32 -15.11
N MET A 22 -6.00 -5.44 -14.50
CA MET A 22 -5.60 -4.06 -14.20
C MET A 22 -4.44 -4.01 -13.21
N VAL A 23 -4.48 -4.78 -12.12
CA VAL A 23 -3.38 -4.89 -11.15
C VAL A 23 -2.10 -5.36 -11.84
N ASN A 24 -2.19 -6.41 -12.66
CA ASN A 24 -1.06 -6.95 -13.42
C ASN A 24 -0.49 -5.98 -14.45
N SER A 25 -1.28 -4.99 -14.87
CA SER A 25 -0.88 -3.94 -15.81
C SER A 25 -0.15 -2.77 -15.15
N ILE A 26 -0.12 -2.68 -13.81
CA ILE A 26 0.67 -1.67 -13.09
C ILE A 26 2.15 -2.05 -13.19
N LYS A 27 2.89 -1.38 -14.08
CA LYS A 27 4.33 -1.63 -14.30
C LYS A 27 5.26 -0.63 -13.60
N LYS A 28 4.72 0.51 -13.18
CA LYS A 28 5.49 1.55 -12.49
C LYS A 28 5.76 1.12 -11.05
N MET A 29 6.96 1.40 -10.55
CA MET A 29 7.33 1.15 -9.16
C MET A 29 8.09 2.34 -8.60
N VAL A 30 7.75 2.74 -7.38
CA VAL A 30 8.57 3.67 -6.59
C VAL A 30 9.56 2.84 -5.80
N ALA A 31 10.86 3.07 -6.01
CA ALA A 31 11.91 2.33 -5.33
C ALA A 31 11.79 2.43 -3.80
N ALA A 32 12.17 1.36 -3.10
CA ALA A 32 12.06 1.28 -1.64
C ALA A 32 12.75 2.46 -0.93
N HIS A 33 13.95 2.84 -1.37
CA HIS A 33 14.66 4.01 -0.82
C HIS A 33 13.89 5.33 -1.01
N SER A 34 13.13 5.47 -2.09
CA SER A 34 12.33 6.66 -2.36
C SER A 34 11.10 6.71 -1.44
N VAL A 35 10.48 5.56 -1.17
CA VAL A 35 9.40 5.45 -0.18
C VAL A 35 9.92 5.71 1.24
N GLN A 36 11.10 5.20 1.59
CA GLN A 36 11.75 5.51 2.87
C GLN A 36 12.00 7.00 3.04
N LYS A 37 12.33 7.75 1.98
CA LYS A 37 12.43 9.21 2.10
C LYS A 37 11.08 9.83 2.50
N CYS A 38 9.96 9.37 1.97
CA CYS A 38 8.63 9.83 2.39
C CYS A 38 8.35 9.58 3.88
N PHE A 39 8.89 8.49 4.43
CA PHE A 39 8.85 8.19 5.86
C PHE A 39 9.63 9.19 6.71
N LEU A 40 10.87 9.47 6.30
CA LEU A 40 11.77 10.37 7.04
C LEU A 40 11.33 11.84 6.94
N VAL A 41 10.77 12.23 5.79
CA VAL A 41 10.41 13.62 5.48
C VAL A 41 9.07 14.05 6.13
N ASN A 42 8.14 13.12 6.39
CA ASN A 42 6.80 13.46 6.90
C ASN A 42 6.63 13.33 8.43
N ASN A 43 7.66 13.62 9.21
CA ASN A 43 7.57 13.95 10.64
C ASN A 43 7.11 12.86 11.64
N THR A 44 7.20 11.56 11.34
CA THR A 44 6.93 10.56 12.41
C THR A 44 8.06 10.51 13.46
N PHE A 45 9.32 10.67 13.04
CA PHE A 45 10.47 10.73 13.97
C PHE A 45 10.93 12.13 14.34
N ALA A 46 10.64 13.15 13.51
CA ALA A 46 10.98 14.53 13.83
C ALA A 46 10.18 15.03 15.06
N ALA A 47 8.92 14.60 15.19
CA ALA A 47 8.08 14.91 16.34
C ALA A 47 8.40 14.06 17.60
N ARG A 48 9.13 12.95 17.45
CA ARG A 48 9.44 11.98 18.51
C ARG A 48 10.91 11.54 18.42
N PRO A 49 11.88 12.45 18.67
CA PRO A 49 13.32 12.17 18.54
C PRO A 49 13.82 11.08 19.50
N ASP A 50 13.10 10.84 20.58
CA ASP A 50 13.35 9.84 21.62
C ASP A 50 12.97 8.40 21.21
N VAL A 51 12.08 8.26 20.22
CA VAL A 51 11.56 6.94 19.85
C VAL A 51 12.46 6.30 18.77
N PRO A 52 12.95 5.06 18.98
CA PRO A 52 13.87 4.38 18.05
C PRO A 52 13.16 3.75 16.85
N ASN A 53 11.89 3.36 17.01
CA ASN A 53 11.07 2.73 15.98
C ASN A 53 9.58 3.09 16.15
N ILE A 54 8.80 2.96 15.08
CA ILE A 54 7.34 3.11 15.17
C ILE A 54 6.63 1.85 14.66
N MET A 55 5.42 1.64 15.17
CA MET A 55 4.52 0.60 14.69
C MET A 55 3.80 1.06 13.43
N VAL A 56 3.78 0.22 12.40
CA VAL A 56 3.18 0.50 11.10
C VAL A 56 2.28 -0.66 10.72
N SER A 57 1.02 -0.36 10.40
CA SER A 57 0.06 -1.36 9.95
C SER A 57 0.32 -1.79 8.49
N LEU A 58 0.12 -3.08 8.23
CA LEU A 58 0.08 -3.71 6.92
C LEU A 58 -1.36 -3.85 6.38
N ASN A 59 -2.35 -3.32 7.10
CA ASN A 59 -3.74 -3.32 6.65
C ASN A 59 -4.00 -2.18 5.68
N CYS A 60 -4.78 -2.49 4.65
CA CYS A 60 -5.20 -1.54 3.65
C CYS A 60 -6.28 -0.61 4.25
N PRO A 61 -6.15 0.72 4.11
CA PRO A 61 -7.15 1.67 4.62
C PRO A 61 -8.48 1.63 3.88
N VAL A 62 -8.57 0.90 2.76
CA VAL A 62 -9.77 0.82 1.91
C VAL A 62 -10.72 -0.29 2.34
N ASN A 63 -10.18 -1.44 2.75
CA ASN A 63 -10.97 -2.63 3.06
C ASN A 63 -10.56 -3.32 4.38
N GLU A 64 -9.62 -2.72 5.12
CA GLU A 64 -9.12 -3.20 6.42
C GLU A 64 -8.50 -4.61 6.39
N ARG A 65 -8.17 -5.11 5.20
CA ARG A 65 -7.50 -6.40 5.00
C ARG A 65 -6.00 -6.20 4.81
N LYS A 66 -5.21 -7.22 5.12
CA LYS A 66 -3.77 -7.23 4.85
C LYS A 66 -3.50 -6.97 3.36
N ILE A 67 -2.61 -6.02 3.10
CA ILE A 67 -2.22 -5.62 1.74
C ILE A 67 -1.56 -6.80 1.04
N LYS A 68 -1.98 -7.07 -0.20
CA LYS A 68 -1.37 -8.10 -1.07
C LYS A 68 -0.48 -7.46 -2.11
N VAL A 69 -0.98 -6.43 -2.79
CA VAL A 69 -0.23 -5.67 -3.79
C VAL A 69 -0.14 -4.22 -3.32
N PRO A 70 0.99 -3.82 -2.71
CA PRO A 70 1.13 -2.49 -2.14
C PRO A 70 1.27 -1.45 -3.24
N CYS A 71 0.38 -0.46 -3.20
CA CYS A 71 0.19 0.50 -4.28
C CYS A 71 0.06 1.92 -3.72
N ARG A 72 0.49 2.89 -4.53
CA ARG A 72 0.38 4.33 -4.28
C ARG A 72 0.29 5.10 -5.60
N GLY A 73 -0.02 6.38 -5.52
CA GLY A 73 0.14 7.31 -6.64
C GLY A 73 1.57 7.84 -6.75
N LEU A 74 2.01 8.20 -7.97
CA LEU A 74 3.33 8.80 -8.20
C LEU A 74 3.55 10.12 -7.44
N ALA A 75 2.49 10.91 -7.26
CA ALA A 75 2.53 12.18 -6.52
C ALA A 75 2.31 12.02 -4.99
N CYS A 76 2.17 10.79 -4.49
CA CYS A 76 1.97 10.53 -3.08
C CYS A 76 3.24 10.82 -2.28
N THR A 77 3.11 11.69 -1.27
CA THR A 77 4.23 12.04 -0.38
C THR A 77 4.16 11.33 0.96
N HIS A 78 3.08 10.61 1.28
CA HIS A 78 2.93 9.85 2.54
C HIS A 78 3.78 8.57 2.54
N PHE A 79 3.98 7.96 3.71
CA PHE A 79 4.72 6.71 3.84
C PHE A 79 3.86 5.46 3.60
N LEU A 80 2.67 5.40 4.20
CA LEU A 80 1.77 4.26 4.10
C LEU A 80 1.35 4.00 2.64
N CYS A 81 0.87 2.80 2.34
CA CYS A 81 0.32 2.45 1.03
C CYS A 81 -1.07 1.83 1.16
N PHE A 82 -1.68 1.45 0.04
CA PHE A 82 -2.97 0.77 -0.01
C PHE A 82 -2.91 -0.42 -0.95
N ASP A 83 -3.86 -1.35 -0.83
CA ASP A 83 -3.95 -2.51 -1.73
C ASP A 83 -4.49 -2.09 -3.10
N ALA A 84 -3.80 -2.50 -4.17
CA ALA A 84 -4.15 -2.15 -5.54
C ALA A 84 -5.56 -2.61 -5.94
N ALA A 85 -5.91 -3.87 -5.65
CA ALA A 85 -7.21 -4.43 -6.03
C ALA A 85 -8.35 -3.72 -5.29
N ALA A 86 -8.18 -3.52 -3.97
CA ALA A 86 -9.15 -2.79 -3.16
C ALA A 86 -9.38 -1.36 -3.67
N TYR A 87 -8.30 -0.66 -4.03
CA TYR A 87 -8.37 0.69 -4.59
C TYR A 87 -9.12 0.73 -5.93
N LEU A 88 -8.82 -0.19 -6.85
CA LEU A 88 -9.44 -0.24 -8.17
C LEU A 88 -10.93 -0.55 -8.08
N VAL A 89 -11.32 -1.53 -7.25
CA VAL A 89 -12.73 -1.84 -6.98
C VAL A 89 -13.47 -0.60 -6.50
N LYS A 90 -12.95 0.06 -5.46
CA LYS A 90 -13.58 1.27 -4.91
C LYS A 90 -13.67 2.38 -5.95
N SER A 91 -12.59 2.64 -6.68
CA SER A 91 -12.50 3.72 -7.65
C SER A 91 -13.46 3.53 -8.82
N LEU A 92 -13.61 2.29 -9.31
CA LEU A 92 -14.55 1.95 -10.38
C LEU A 92 -16.01 2.01 -9.90
N CYS A 93 -16.31 1.49 -8.70
CA CYS A 93 -17.66 1.52 -8.15
C CYS A 93 -18.13 2.94 -7.81
N GLU A 94 -17.25 3.79 -7.31
CA GLU A 94 -17.58 5.16 -6.90
C GLU A 94 -17.29 6.21 -7.98
N ASN A 95 -16.71 5.79 -9.12
CA ASN A 95 -16.16 6.69 -10.15
C ASN A 95 -15.23 7.78 -9.54
N ARG A 96 -14.39 7.40 -8.58
CA ARG A 96 -13.57 8.33 -7.78
C ARG A 96 -12.12 7.87 -7.72
N TRP A 97 -11.23 8.63 -8.35
CA TRP A 97 -9.80 8.32 -8.47
C TRP A 97 -8.95 9.18 -7.56
N THR A 98 -9.12 9.00 -6.25
CA THR A 98 -8.47 9.84 -5.24
C THR A 98 -7.77 8.98 -4.22
N CYS A 99 -6.50 9.29 -3.91
CA CYS A 99 -5.74 8.53 -2.92
C CYS A 99 -6.48 8.49 -1.56
N PRO A 100 -6.69 7.32 -0.94
CA PRO A 100 -7.41 7.20 0.33
C PRO A 100 -6.64 7.80 1.52
N LEU A 101 -5.33 8.03 1.38
CA LEU A 101 -4.45 8.49 2.46
C LEU A 101 -4.20 10.00 2.43
N CYS A 102 -4.01 10.60 1.24
CA CYS A 102 -3.67 12.02 1.11
C CYS A 102 -4.61 12.82 0.22
N HIS A 103 -5.67 12.19 -0.28
CA HIS A 103 -6.71 12.81 -1.11
C HIS A 103 -6.22 13.49 -2.40
N LYS A 104 -5.00 13.19 -2.86
CA LYS A 104 -4.50 13.63 -4.18
C LYS A 104 -5.16 12.83 -5.31
N TRP A 105 -5.33 13.46 -6.46
CA TRP A 105 -5.77 12.81 -7.69
C TRP A 105 -4.82 11.66 -8.07
N THR A 106 -5.37 10.45 -8.23
CA THR A 106 -4.59 9.22 -8.47
C THR A 106 -5.32 8.32 -9.48
N PRO A 107 -5.42 8.73 -10.75
CA PRO A 107 -6.03 7.90 -11.80
C PRO A 107 -5.19 6.66 -12.06
N PHE A 108 -5.76 5.66 -12.73
CA PHE A 108 -5.11 4.38 -13.00
C PHE A 108 -3.68 4.50 -13.54
N HIS A 109 -3.43 5.41 -14.49
CA HIS A 109 -2.12 5.60 -15.10
C HIS A 109 -1.07 6.21 -14.14
N GLU A 110 -1.49 6.81 -13.03
CA GLU A 110 -0.61 7.35 -11.98
C GLU A 110 -0.33 6.34 -10.86
N LEU A 111 -0.93 5.14 -10.92
CA LEU A 111 -0.65 4.08 -9.95
C LEU A 111 0.74 3.48 -10.16
N CYS A 112 1.36 3.13 -9.04
CA CYS A 112 2.66 2.49 -9.00
C CYS A 112 2.77 1.58 -7.77
N ILE A 113 3.59 0.54 -7.88
CA ILE A 113 3.91 -0.38 -6.80
C ILE A 113 4.82 0.32 -5.79
N ASP A 114 4.51 0.16 -4.51
CA ASP A 114 5.33 0.64 -3.40
C ASP A 114 6.47 -0.35 -3.13
N GLY A 115 7.69 -0.01 -3.52
CA GLY A 115 8.83 -0.91 -3.40
C GLY A 115 9.22 -1.25 -1.97
N TYR A 116 8.93 -0.38 -0.99
CA TYR A 116 9.24 -0.65 0.42
C TYR A 116 8.32 -1.72 0.98
N PHE A 117 7.00 -1.50 0.86
CA PHE A 117 6.03 -2.47 1.36
C PHE A 117 6.09 -3.78 0.57
N LEU A 118 6.42 -3.73 -0.72
CA LEU A 118 6.62 -4.95 -1.52
C LEU A 118 7.77 -5.79 -0.94
N HIS A 119 8.92 -5.17 -0.66
CA HIS A 119 10.05 -5.82 -0.01
C HIS A 119 9.68 -6.44 1.34
N VAL A 120 8.95 -5.69 2.17
CA VAL A 120 8.46 -6.17 3.47
C VAL A 120 7.59 -7.42 3.30
N LEU A 121 6.56 -7.34 2.44
CA LEU A 121 5.57 -8.40 2.24
C LEU A 121 6.18 -9.66 1.60
N GLN A 122 7.23 -9.51 0.79
CA GLN A 122 7.91 -10.61 0.10
C GLN A 122 9.15 -11.15 0.82
N SER A 123 9.48 -10.61 2.00
CA SER A 123 10.69 -10.96 2.74
C SER A 123 10.76 -12.42 3.22
N GLY A 124 9.61 -13.10 3.31
CA GLY A 124 9.50 -14.43 3.94
C GLY A 124 9.63 -14.41 5.46
N LEU A 125 9.78 -13.24 6.09
CA LEU A 125 9.89 -13.09 7.55
C LEU A 125 8.53 -12.89 8.23
N LEU A 126 7.50 -12.54 7.45
CA LEU A 126 6.14 -12.34 7.95
C LEU A 126 5.34 -13.64 7.88
N GLU A 127 4.64 -13.93 8.97
CA GLU A 127 3.59 -14.93 9.06
C GLU A 127 2.24 -14.35 8.59
N GLN A 128 1.28 -15.24 8.39
CA GLN A 128 -0.06 -14.87 7.94
C GLN A 128 -0.74 -13.85 8.87
N LEU A 129 -0.56 -14.00 10.18
CA LEU A 129 -1.19 -13.19 11.22
C LEU A 129 -0.39 -11.94 11.61
N ASP A 130 0.74 -11.66 10.96
CA ASP A 130 1.44 -10.40 11.16
C ASP A 130 0.73 -9.28 10.39
N PHE A 131 0.05 -8.40 11.10
CA PHE A 131 -0.63 -7.24 10.51
C PHE A 131 0.11 -5.92 10.75
N GLU A 132 1.25 -5.96 11.43
CA GLU A 132 2.05 -4.78 11.76
C GLU A 132 3.54 -5.08 11.74
N ILE A 133 4.34 -4.05 11.48
CA ILE A 133 5.81 -4.08 11.54
C ILE A 133 6.32 -2.94 12.42
N LYS A 134 7.52 -3.12 12.97
CA LYS A 134 8.31 -2.03 13.54
C LYS A 134 9.20 -1.46 12.46
N VAL A 135 9.10 -0.16 12.19
CA VAL A 135 10.00 0.55 11.27
C VAL A 135 10.96 1.42 12.07
N HIS A 136 12.25 1.20 11.84
CA HIS A 136 13.36 1.86 12.54
C HIS A 136 13.78 3.15 11.82
N ARG A 137 14.49 4.04 12.53
CA ARG A 137 14.96 5.33 11.97
C ARG A 137 15.82 5.21 10.72
N ASN A 138 16.60 4.15 10.61
CA ASN A 138 17.44 3.87 9.46
C ASN A 138 16.66 3.26 8.27
N GLY A 139 15.34 3.13 8.38
CA GLY A 139 14.49 2.53 7.37
C GLY A 139 14.51 1.00 7.34
N ALA A 140 15.22 0.35 8.25
CA ALA A 140 15.09 -1.08 8.47
C ALA A 140 13.75 -1.39 9.16
N TRP A 141 13.31 -2.64 9.09
CA TRP A 141 12.10 -3.08 9.77
C TRP A 141 12.28 -4.44 10.44
N SER A 142 11.42 -4.72 11.41
CA SER A 142 11.38 -5.98 12.14
C SER A 142 9.96 -6.36 12.53
N VAL A 143 9.72 -7.63 12.82
CA VAL A 143 8.42 -8.07 13.33
C VAL A 143 8.33 -7.79 14.84
N PRO A 144 7.21 -7.21 15.34
CA PRO A 144 6.99 -7.01 16.76
C PRO A 144 7.20 -8.31 17.56
N GLY A 145 7.98 -8.25 18.64
CA GLY A 145 8.26 -9.41 19.50
C GLY A 145 9.28 -10.41 18.94
N ARG A 146 9.85 -10.18 17.75
CA ARG A 146 10.83 -11.10 17.11
C ARG A 146 12.11 -10.38 16.65
N GLU A 147 12.57 -9.45 17.48
CA GLU A 147 13.52 -8.39 17.09
C GLU A 147 14.94 -8.89 16.74
N TYR A 148 15.43 -9.97 17.36
CA TYR A 148 16.83 -10.40 17.21
C TYR A 148 17.10 -11.30 15.97
N GLN A 149 16.07 -11.73 15.25
CA GLN A 149 16.18 -12.65 14.11
C GLN A 149 15.64 -12.08 12.79
N SER A 150 15.11 -10.85 12.78
CA SER A 150 14.28 -10.35 11.66
C SER A 150 14.54 -8.90 11.21
N ILE A 151 15.69 -8.30 11.55
CA ILE A 151 16.01 -6.96 11.01
C ILE A 151 16.38 -7.12 9.54
N SER A 152 15.46 -6.75 8.67
CA SER A 152 15.71 -6.69 7.23
C SER A 152 16.11 -5.27 6.85
N TYR A 153 17.31 -5.15 6.30
CA TYR A 153 17.79 -3.93 5.67
C TYR A 153 17.28 -3.89 4.23
N ILE A 154 16.89 -2.70 3.81
CA ILE A 154 16.53 -2.47 2.41
C ILE A 154 17.83 -2.23 1.66
N SER A 155 18.17 -3.18 0.78
CA SER A 155 19.26 -3.03 -0.17
C SER A 155 18.97 -1.83 -1.08
N ALA A 156 19.98 -0.98 -1.29
CA ALA A 156 19.90 0.20 -2.14
C ALA A 156 19.56 -0.15 -3.60
#